data_AF-A0AAD5CAC2-F1
#
_entry.id   AF-A0AAD5CAC2-F1
#
_cell.length_a   1.000
_cell.length_b   1.000
_cell.length_c   1.000
_cell.angle_alpha   90.00
_cell.angle_beta   90.00
_cell.angle_gamma   90.00
#
_symmetry.space_group_name_H-M   'P 1'
#
loop_
_entity.id
_entity.type
_entity.pdbx_description
1 polymer ?
#
loop_
_entity_poly.entity_id
_entity_poly.type
_entity_poly.pdbx_seq_one_letter_code
_entity_poly.pdbx_strand_id
1 'polypeptide(L)'
;MSGREPLYKNYPIPKDFISKIKADSSVVSRIGSLSEMNLEYFPIDNQAFVTDDERALEEMYGDNAENSRRFGVSLYIMATRIATVFASLKEHPIVRYRVNGTSGSTETTFRDLVPKKARLHQSFMNGLMMQCAMI
;
A
#
# COMPACT_ATOMS: atom_id res chain seq x y z
N MET A 1 -11.54 -7.71 22.74
CA MET A 1 -10.28 -6.99 22.45
C MET A 1 -9.29 -7.02 23.62
N SER A 2 -9.69 -7.14 24.90
CA SER A 2 -8.79 -7.21 26.08
C SER A 2 -7.71 -8.32 26.04
N GLY A 3 -6.60 -8.09 25.33
CA GLY A 3 -5.47 -9.01 25.16
C GLY A 3 -5.64 -10.08 24.08
N ARG A 4 -6.71 -10.04 23.28
CA ARG A 4 -7.01 -11.06 22.26
C ARG A 4 -6.49 -10.70 20.86
N GLU A 5 -6.41 -9.41 20.54
CA GLU A 5 -5.84 -8.91 19.29
C GLU A 5 -5.10 -7.60 19.55
N PRO A 6 -3.94 -7.36 18.89
CA PRO A 6 -3.22 -6.09 19.02
C PRO A 6 -4.03 -4.93 18.43
N LEU A 7 -3.92 -3.75 19.05
CA LEU A 7 -4.58 -2.51 18.59
C LEU A 7 -3.82 -1.81 17.48
N TYR A 8 -2.51 -2.03 17.40
CA TYR A 8 -1.68 -1.63 16.27
C TYR A 8 -1.97 -2.60 15.12
N LYS A 9 -2.62 -2.08 14.07
CA LYS A 9 -2.87 -2.78 12.83
C LYS A 9 -2.33 -1.97 11.67
N ASN A 10 -1.87 -2.71 10.69
CA ASN A 10 -1.39 -2.19 9.43
C ASN A 10 -2.56 -1.84 8.49
N TYR A 11 -2.36 -0.85 7.63
CA TYR A 11 -3.35 -0.34 6.68
C TYR A 11 -3.72 -1.40 5.61
N PRO A 12 -4.99 -1.47 5.17
CA PRO A 12 -6.15 -0.73 5.66
C PRO A 12 -6.79 -1.40 6.87
N ILE A 13 -7.18 -0.61 7.87
CA ILE A 13 -7.93 -1.13 9.03
C ILE A 13 -9.38 -1.47 8.60
N PRO A 14 -9.84 -2.73 8.74
CA PRO A 14 -11.21 -3.10 8.40
C PRO A 14 -12.23 -2.40 9.32
N LYS A 15 -13.34 -1.89 8.77
CA LYS A 15 -14.39 -1.21 9.57
C LYS A 15 -14.95 -2.09 10.69
N ASP A 16 -15.08 -3.39 10.45
CA ASP A 16 -15.55 -4.36 11.44
C ASP A 16 -14.61 -4.48 12.64
N PHE A 17 -13.31 -4.23 12.43
CA PHE A 17 -12.34 -4.19 13.52
C PHE A 17 -12.60 -2.99 14.44
N ILE A 18 -12.90 -1.82 13.87
CA ILE A 18 -13.29 -0.63 14.63
C ILE A 18 -14.59 -0.89 15.41
N SER A 19 -15.57 -1.53 14.78
CA SER A 19 -16.83 -1.92 15.43
C SER A 19 -16.59 -2.85 16.63
N LYS A 20 -15.69 -3.83 16.49
CA LYS A 20 -15.30 -4.73 17.59
C LYS A 20 -14.60 -4.00 18.74
N ILE A 21 -13.77 -3.01 18.45
CA ILE A 21 -13.15 -2.17 19.48
C ILE A 21 -14.22 -1.38 20.23
N LYS A 22 -15.11 -0.70 19.50
CA LYS A 22 -16.19 0.12 20.08
C LYS A 22 -17.16 -0.67 20.95
N ALA A 23 -17.41 -1.93 20.60
CA ALA A 23 -18.30 -2.81 21.34
C ALA A 23 -17.70 -3.33 22.67
N ASP A 24 -16.36 -3.27 22.84
CA ASP A 24 -15.68 -3.77 24.03
C ASP A 24 -15.46 -2.65 25.06
N SER A 25 -16.42 -2.49 25.97
CA SER A 25 -16.39 -1.47 27.04
C SER A 25 -15.16 -1.57 27.94
N SER A 26 -14.59 -2.78 28.09
CA SER A 26 -13.36 -2.97 28.86
C SER A 26 -12.16 -2.34 28.18
N VAL A 27 -12.16 -2.20 26.86
CA VAL A 27 -11.05 -1.64 26.08
C VAL A 27 -11.26 -0.16 25.81
N VAL A 28 -12.49 0.26 25.49
CA VAL A 28 -12.80 1.67 25.21
C VAL A 28 -12.44 2.59 26.37
N SER A 29 -12.68 2.18 27.62
CA SER A 29 -12.36 2.99 28.80
C SER A 29 -10.85 3.20 29.02
N ARG A 30 -10.00 2.38 28.38
CA ARG A 30 -8.54 2.42 28.50
C ARG A 30 -7.84 3.05 27.31
N ILE A 31 -8.56 3.31 26.20
CA ILE A 31 -8.01 3.95 25.00
C ILE A 31 -8.28 5.46 25.09
N GLY A 32 -7.22 6.26 25.26
CA GLY A 32 -7.32 7.72 25.23
C GLY A 32 -7.50 8.28 23.82
N SER A 33 -6.85 7.66 22.83
CA SER A 33 -6.98 8.00 21.41
C SER A 33 -6.63 6.79 20.53
N LEU A 34 -7.30 6.67 19.39
CA LEU A 34 -6.99 5.68 18.37
C LEU A 34 -6.79 6.41 17.04
N SER A 35 -5.60 6.31 16.47
CA SER A 35 -5.23 6.93 15.20
C SER A 35 -4.53 5.92 14.30
N GLU A 36 -4.73 6.06 12.99
CA GLU A 36 -4.03 5.29 11.97
C GLU A 36 -2.72 6.02 11.63
N MET A 37 -1.59 5.32 11.73
CA MET A 37 -0.27 5.94 11.58
C MET A 37 0.27 5.90 10.15
N ASN A 38 -0.34 5.11 9.26
CA ASN A 38 0.08 4.97 7.85
C ASN A 38 1.60 4.75 7.70
N LEU A 39 2.17 3.79 8.44
CA LEU A 39 3.61 3.47 8.39
C LEU A 39 3.82 2.05 7.86
N GLU A 40 3.42 1.81 6.60
CA GLU A 40 3.60 0.51 5.94
C GLU A 40 4.96 0.41 5.21
N TYR A 41 6.01 0.97 5.80
CA TYR A 41 7.36 0.94 5.26
C TYR A 41 8.39 1.01 6.40
N PHE A 42 9.60 0.52 6.13
CA PHE A 42 10.73 0.61 7.04
C PHE A 42 11.71 1.66 6.51
N PRO A 43 11.95 2.77 7.23
CA PRO A 43 13.02 3.69 6.87
C PRO A 43 14.37 3.00 7.11
N ILE A 44 15.26 3.05 6.12
CA ILE A 44 16.66 2.63 6.27
C ILE A 44 17.49 3.83 6.72
N ASP A 45 17.36 4.95 6.00
CA ASP A 45 18.04 6.20 6.28
C ASP A 45 17.11 7.39 5.92
N ASN A 46 17.68 8.60 5.86
CA ASN A 46 16.91 9.83 5.57
C ASN A 46 16.40 9.94 4.12
N GLN A 47 16.85 9.07 3.22
CA GLN A 47 16.52 9.09 1.78
C GLN A 47 16.06 7.74 1.25
N ALA A 48 16.12 6.67 2.06
CA ALA A 48 15.80 5.31 1.66
C ALA A 48 14.79 4.65 2.61
N PHE A 49 13.87 3.91 2.00
CA PHE A 49 12.90 3.07 2.70
C PHE A 49 12.73 1.75 1.95
N VAL A 50 12.25 0.73 2.66
CA VAL A 50 11.82 -0.55 2.06
C VAL A 50 10.39 -0.86 2.45
N THR A 51 9.68 -1.52 1.55
CA THR A 51 8.32 -1.97 1.79
C THR A 51 8.25 -3.38 2.36
N ASP A 52 9.35 -4.13 2.39
CA ASP A 52 9.43 -5.51 2.89
C ASP A 52 8.33 -6.43 2.30
N ASP A 53 8.33 -6.55 0.97
CA ASP A 53 7.48 -7.50 0.25
C ASP A 53 8.37 -8.60 -0.36
N GLU A 54 8.61 -9.67 0.41
CA GLU A 54 9.52 -10.77 0.05
C GLU A 54 9.16 -11.44 -1.28
N ARG A 55 7.87 -11.44 -1.65
CA ARG A 55 7.37 -12.16 -2.83
C ARG A 55 7.07 -11.25 -4.00
N ALA A 56 7.23 -9.93 -3.86
CA ALA A 56 6.94 -8.97 -4.94
C ALA A 56 7.63 -9.36 -6.25
N LEU A 57 8.89 -9.81 -6.20
CA LEU A 57 9.61 -10.21 -7.41
C LEU A 57 8.96 -11.43 -8.09
N GLU A 58 8.64 -12.47 -7.32
CA GLU A 58 7.98 -13.68 -7.83
C GLU A 58 6.57 -13.36 -8.36
N GLU A 59 5.81 -12.55 -7.63
CA GLU A 59 4.41 -12.26 -7.96
C GLU A 59 4.26 -11.33 -9.16
N MET A 60 5.24 -10.45 -9.41
CA MET A 60 5.25 -9.51 -10.53
C MET A 60 5.97 -10.04 -11.77
N TYR A 61 7.00 -10.85 -11.56
CA TYR A 61 7.96 -11.29 -12.59
C TYR A 61 8.18 -12.82 -12.58
N GLY A 62 7.27 -13.61 -12.01
CA GLY A 62 7.25 -15.06 -12.17
C GLY A 62 6.60 -15.50 -13.48
N ASP A 63 6.81 -16.75 -13.87
CA ASP A 63 6.32 -17.30 -15.16
C ASP A 63 4.79 -17.29 -15.30
N ASN A 64 4.07 -17.30 -14.17
CA ASN A 64 2.59 -17.27 -14.11
C ASN A 64 2.02 -15.96 -13.55
N ALA A 65 2.81 -14.88 -13.51
CA ALA A 65 2.40 -13.61 -12.92
C ALA A 65 1.15 -13.01 -13.60
N GLU A 66 1.02 -13.15 -14.92
CA GLU A 66 0.00 -12.45 -15.72
C GLU A 66 -1.45 -12.80 -15.35
N ASN A 67 -1.70 -14.06 -15.03
CA ASN A 67 -3.05 -14.56 -14.73
C ASN A 67 -3.27 -14.78 -13.22
N SER A 68 -2.29 -14.40 -12.40
CA SER A 68 -2.35 -14.65 -10.97
C SER A 68 -3.19 -13.58 -10.28
N ARG A 69 -4.16 -14.00 -9.47
CA ARG A 69 -4.82 -13.11 -8.51
C ARG A 69 -3.79 -12.40 -7.60
N ARG A 70 -2.65 -13.05 -7.33
CA ARG A 70 -1.57 -12.50 -6.49
C ARG A 70 -0.92 -11.28 -7.12
N PHE A 71 -0.84 -11.20 -8.45
CA PHE A 71 -0.30 -10.03 -9.13
C PHE A 71 -1.05 -8.75 -8.77
N GLY A 72 -2.39 -8.78 -8.83
CA GLY A 72 -3.21 -7.64 -8.46
C GLY A 72 -3.10 -7.28 -6.98
N VAL A 73 -2.98 -8.28 -6.11
CA VAL A 73 -2.80 -8.08 -4.66
C VAL A 73 -1.43 -7.45 -4.36
N SER A 74 -0.34 -7.98 -4.92
CA SER A 74 1.01 -7.44 -4.75
C SER A 74 1.09 -6.00 -5.26
N LEU A 75 0.53 -5.74 -6.44
CA LEU A 75 0.49 -4.40 -7.02
C LEU A 75 -0.30 -3.42 -6.15
N TYR A 76 -1.43 -3.86 -5.58
CA TYR A 76 -2.19 -3.08 -4.62
C TYR A 76 -1.41 -2.80 -3.32
N ILE A 77 -0.71 -3.80 -2.78
CA ILE A 77 0.13 -3.66 -1.58
C ILE A 77 1.25 -2.65 -1.86
N MET A 78 2.03 -2.83 -2.93
CA MET A 78 3.11 -1.91 -3.30
C MET A 78 2.60 -0.48 -3.47
N ALA A 79 1.47 -0.29 -4.15
CA ALA A 79 0.86 1.03 -4.29
C ALA A 79 0.50 1.61 -2.92
N THR A 80 -0.26 0.88 -2.11
CA THR A 80 -0.68 1.33 -0.78
C THR A 80 0.51 1.73 0.10
N ARG A 81 1.58 0.92 0.12
CA ARG A 81 2.80 1.20 0.88
C ARG A 81 3.55 2.44 0.39
N ILE A 82 3.58 2.70 -0.92
CA ILE A 82 4.17 3.94 -1.45
C ILE A 82 3.28 5.16 -1.11
N ALA A 83 1.95 4.99 -1.10
CA ALA A 83 1.02 6.05 -0.69
C ALA A 83 1.29 6.51 0.74
N THR A 84 1.52 5.56 1.65
CA THR A 84 1.75 5.83 3.06
C THR A 84 3.07 6.56 3.30
N VAL A 85 4.10 6.30 2.47
CA VAL A 85 5.33 7.12 2.45
C VAL A 85 5.01 8.58 2.14
N PHE A 86 4.30 8.85 1.05
CA PHE A 86 3.96 10.23 0.69
C PHE A 86 3.06 10.91 1.72
N ALA A 87 2.11 10.18 2.31
CA ALA A 87 1.28 10.67 3.41
C ALA A 87 2.14 11.08 4.62
N SER A 88 3.13 10.26 4.99
CA SER A 88 4.05 10.56 6.09
C SER A 88 4.95 11.77 5.83
N LEU A 89 5.33 12.00 4.56
CA LEU A 89 6.07 13.18 4.11
C LEU A 89 5.18 14.42 3.91
N LYS A 90 3.85 14.25 3.95
CA LYS A 90 2.85 15.29 3.62
C LYS A 90 3.04 15.86 2.21
N GLU A 91 3.46 15.02 1.27
CA GLU A 91 3.69 15.42 -0.12
C GLU A 91 2.61 14.88 -1.05
N HIS A 92 2.39 15.55 -2.19
CA HIS A 92 1.51 15.08 -3.26
C HIS A 92 2.24 15.10 -4.62
N PRO A 93 3.04 14.06 -4.93
CA PRO A 93 3.94 14.10 -6.07
C PRO A 93 3.22 13.80 -7.39
N ILE A 94 3.78 14.34 -8.48
CA ILE A 94 3.41 13.94 -9.85
C ILE A 94 4.06 12.58 -10.14
N VAL A 95 3.23 11.54 -10.28
CA VAL A 95 3.73 10.18 -10.52
C VAL A 95 4.14 9.99 -11.99
N ARG A 96 5.41 9.60 -12.16
CA ARG A 96 6.01 9.25 -13.46
C ARG A 96 6.39 7.78 -13.43
N TYR A 97 6.23 7.11 -14.55
CA TYR A 97 6.59 5.70 -14.71
C TYR A 97 7.41 5.52 -15.98
N ARG A 98 8.26 4.49 -15.98
CA ARG A 98 9.01 4.11 -17.17
C ARG A 98 8.03 3.58 -18.22
N VAL A 99 8.06 4.20 -19.39
CA VAL A 99 7.46 3.66 -20.61
C VAL A 99 8.60 3.03 -21.40
N ASN A 100 8.46 1.78 -21.84
CA ASN A 100 9.45 1.22 -22.75
C ASN A 100 9.41 1.99 -24.07
N GLY A 101 10.60 2.24 -24.64
CA GLY A 101 10.72 2.90 -25.92
C GLY A 101 10.07 2.04 -27.01
N THR A 102 9.21 2.65 -27.82
CA THR A 102 8.62 2.07 -29.03
C THR A 102 9.68 1.89 -30.12
N SER A 103 10.79 1.20 -29.84
CA SER A 103 11.81 0.88 -30.85
C SER A 103 11.40 -0.38 -31.61
N GLY A 104 10.37 -0.23 -32.45
CA GLY A 104 10.09 -0.95 -33.70
C GLY A 104 10.23 -2.48 -33.85
N SER A 105 10.66 -3.28 -32.87
CA SER A 105 10.91 -4.72 -33.12
C SER A 105 10.71 -5.69 -31.95
N THR A 106 10.22 -5.25 -30.80
CA THR A 106 9.94 -6.17 -29.68
C THR A 106 8.49 -6.02 -29.24
N GLU A 107 7.73 -7.12 -29.35
CA GLU A 107 6.39 -7.24 -28.76
C GLU A 107 6.43 -6.80 -27.30
N THR A 108 5.47 -5.97 -26.89
CA THR A 108 5.34 -5.55 -25.49
C THR A 108 5.03 -6.78 -24.65
N THR A 109 5.93 -7.15 -23.74
CA THR A 109 5.68 -8.25 -22.81
C THR A 109 4.83 -7.79 -21.64
N PHE A 110 4.12 -8.70 -20.98
CA PHE A 110 3.34 -8.40 -19.77
C PHE A 110 4.14 -7.64 -18.70
N ARG A 111 5.43 -7.96 -18.56
CA ARG A 111 6.36 -7.36 -17.60
C ARG A 111 6.58 -5.87 -17.88
N ASP A 112 6.53 -5.47 -19.15
CA ASP A 112 6.64 -4.07 -19.57
C ASP A 112 5.42 -3.24 -19.17
N LEU A 113 4.29 -3.90 -18.91
CA LEU A 113 3.05 -3.27 -18.49
C LEU A 113 2.96 -3.08 -16.97
N VAL A 114 3.84 -3.70 -16.18
CA VAL A 114 3.85 -3.58 -14.71
C VAL A 114 3.87 -2.12 -14.25
N PRO A 115 4.80 -1.25 -14.71
CA PRO A 115 4.81 0.16 -14.30
C PRO A 115 3.55 0.91 -14.75
N LYS A 116 2.99 0.55 -15.91
CA LYS A 116 1.76 1.14 -16.43
C LYS A 116 0.52 0.69 -15.64
N LYS A 117 0.48 -0.54 -15.14
CA LYS A 117 -0.61 -1.07 -14.30
C LYS A 117 -0.55 -0.48 -12.89
N ALA A 118 0.65 -0.25 -12.35
CA ALA A 118 0.83 0.49 -11.09
C ALA A 118 0.20 1.89 -11.17
N ARG A 119 0.26 2.55 -12.34
CA ARG A 119 -0.40 3.85 -12.59
C ARG A 119 -1.93 3.80 -12.46
N LEU A 120 -2.60 2.66 -12.72
CA LEU A 120 -4.07 2.59 -12.53
C LEU A 120 -4.45 2.76 -11.06
N HIS A 121 -3.52 2.50 -10.14
CA HIS A 121 -3.69 2.84 -8.74
C HIS A 121 -3.39 4.31 -8.43
N GLN A 122 -3.02 5.18 -9.38
CA GLN A 122 -2.80 6.62 -9.12
C GLN A 122 -4.06 7.33 -8.61
N SER A 123 -5.22 7.04 -9.19
CA SER A 123 -6.49 7.60 -8.69
C SER A 123 -6.80 7.10 -7.28
N PHE A 124 -6.40 5.86 -6.97
CA PHE A 124 -6.48 5.29 -5.62
C PHE A 124 -5.49 5.94 -4.66
N MET A 125 -4.24 6.18 -5.06
CA MET A 125 -3.23 6.91 -4.30
C MET A 125 -3.70 8.32 -3.97
N ASN A 126 -4.28 9.02 -4.95
CA ASN A 126 -4.83 10.36 -4.75
C ASN A 126 -6.00 10.34 -3.75
N GLY A 127 -6.87 9.33 -3.80
CA GLY A 127 -7.94 9.13 -2.82
C GLY A 127 -7.43 8.81 -1.42
N LEU A 128 -6.44 7.91 -1.32
CA LEU A 128 -5.79 7.54 -0.05
C LEU A 128 -5.09 8.74 0.59
N MET A 129 -4.37 9.51 -0.22
CA MET A 129 -3.64 10.70 0.24
C MET A 129 -4.59 11.79 0.73
N MET A 130 -5.74 11.98 0.08
CA MET A 130 -6.79 12.86 0.60
C MET A 130 -7.40 12.35 1.91
N GLN A 131 -7.60 11.03 2.05
CA GLN A 131 -8.07 10.43 3.31
C GLN A 131 -7.05 10.55 4.44
N CYS A 132 -5.76 10.37 4.15
CA CYS A 132 -4.68 10.49 5.13
C CYS A 132 -4.39 11.95 5.51
N ALA A 133 -4.60 12.91 4.61
CA ALA A 133 -4.42 14.34 4.87
C ALA A 133 -5.60 15.00 5.60
N MET A 134 -6.74 14.31 5.74
CA MET A 134 -7.93 14.78 6.48
C MET A 134 -7.98 14.31 7.95
N ILE A 135 -6.94 13.62 8.43
CA ILE A 135 -6.73 13.26 9.84
C ILE A 135 -5.66 14.18 10.42
#